data_AF-A0A9X0ARF7-F1
#
_entry.id   AF-A0A9X0ARF7-F1
#
_cell.length_a   1.000
_cell.length_b   1.000
_cell.length_c   1.000
_cell.angle_alpha   90.00
_cell.angle_beta   90.00
_cell.angle_gamma   90.00
#
_symmetry.space_group_name_H-M   'P 1'
#
loop_
_entity.id
_entity.type
_entity.pdbx_description
1 polymer ?
#
loop_
_entity_poly.entity_id
_entity_poly.type
_entity_poly.pdbx_seq_one_letter_code
_entity_poly.pdbx_strand_id
1 'polypeptide(L)'
;MYPIPSNDSILALQTLNRELEVRHKYQIDKSVGAVSIRGTIEAEEAREKGESEKLTKKEGLDWVRQALTRTRGKELVGNYNPLLISELFWEQSTKWERLAAEHIERVSDVCTRFLKDLLLEMTPKDVESRLWSSRIEDQLRDRNSAAARELGYLMEDHVNHPINYNHYYTDTVKNRQQERENADLEKCCQDAAEGVETSEGVQVSLVVQRIKENLMKSTEKDMEVVTSEAALDCVLAIYKVCYLPTICMYRILTNDFFRSSRKFSSQM
;
A
#
# COMPACT_ATOMS: atom_id res chain seq x y z
N MET A 1 10.15 12.79 37.18
CA MET A 1 10.65 11.62 36.44
C MET A 1 9.49 11.17 35.58
N TYR A 2 9.50 11.48 34.28
CA TYR A 2 8.41 11.07 33.39
C TYR A 2 8.39 9.54 33.31
N PRO A 3 7.22 8.89 33.42
CA PRO A 3 7.17 7.44 33.34
C PRO A 3 7.62 7.01 31.94
N ILE A 4 8.61 6.13 31.91
CA ILE A 4 9.07 5.46 30.71
C ILE A 4 7.86 4.69 30.15
N PRO A 5 7.49 4.85 28.87
CA PRO A 5 6.36 4.15 28.30
C PRO A 5 6.56 2.64 28.48
N SER A 6 5.51 1.95 28.96
CA SER A 6 5.54 0.51 29.20
C SER A 6 5.98 -0.25 27.94
N ASN A 7 6.58 -1.43 28.12
CA ASN A 7 7.03 -2.31 27.04
C ASN A 7 5.92 -2.60 26.00
N ASP A 8 4.66 -2.54 26.44
CA ASP A 8 3.45 -2.70 25.61
C ASP A 8 3.25 -1.55 24.60
N SER A 9 3.69 -0.33 24.93
CA SER A 9 3.60 0.84 24.04
C SER A 9 4.57 0.72 22.86
N ILE A 10 5.74 0.11 23.10
CA ILE A 10 6.74 -0.18 22.06
C ILE A 10 6.25 -1.34 21.18
N LEU A 11 5.63 -2.36 21.78
CA LEU A 11 4.98 -3.45 21.05
C LEU A 11 3.84 -2.94 20.15
N ALA A 12 3.05 -1.98 20.62
CA ALA A 12 1.98 -1.37 19.83
C ALA A 12 2.51 -0.63 18.58
N LEU A 13 3.63 0.08 18.70
CA LEU A 13 4.30 0.73 17.56
C LEU A 13 4.94 -0.27 16.58
N GLN A 14 5.51 -1.37 17.09
CA GLN A 14 6.04 -2.44 16.25
C GLN A 14 4.92 -3.20 15.51
N THR A 15 3.75 -3.35 16.13
CA THR A 15 2.55 -3.95 15.53
C THR A 15 1.96 -3.07 14.43
N LEU A 16 1.93 -1.75 14.65
CA LEU A 16 1.58 -0.73 13.66
C LEU A 16 2.49 -0.77 12.41
N ASN A 17 3.77 -1.08 12.59
CA ASN A 17 4.70 -1.29 11.48
C ASN A 17 4.48 -2.63 10.76
N ARG A 18 4.12 -3.70 11.46
CA ARG A 18 3.70 -4.97 10.82
C ARG A 18 2.45 -4.79 9.97
N GLU A 19 1.51 -3.97 10.44
CA GLU A 19 0.34 -3.56 9.68
C GLU A 19 0.68 -2.75 8.42
N LEU A 20 1.91 -2.22 8.27
CA LEU A 20 2.33 -1.58 7.00
C LEU A 20 2.47 -2.58 5.86
N GLU A 21 2.88 -3.81 6.15
CA GLU A 21 3.13 -4.85 5.15
C GLU A 21 1.81 -5.51 4.68
N VAL A 22 0.82 -5.63 5.56
CA VAL A 22 -0.43 -6.38 5.32
C VAL A 22 -1.51 -5.59 4.56
N ARG A 23 -1.27 -4.30 4.25
CA ARG A 23 -2.31 -3.43 3.69
C ARG A 23 -2.71 -3.77 2.27
N HIS A 24 -1.82 -4.43 1.54
CA HIS A 24 -1.99 -4.75 0.14
C HIS A 24 -2.68 -6.10 -0.01
N LYS A 25 -3.58 -6.23 -0.98
CA LYS A 25 -4.00 -7.57 -1.41
C LYS A 25 -2.79 -8.35 -1.96
N TYR A 26 -2.05 -7.73 -2.89
CA TYR A 26 -0.89 -8.33 -3.54
C TYR A 26 0.42 -7.64 -3.19
N GLN A 27 1.44 -8.41 -2.80
CA GLN A 27 2.83 -7.95 -2.68
C GLN A 27 3.64 -8.47 -3.86
N ILE A 28 4.06 -7.58 -4.76
CA ILE A 28 4.77 -7.99 -5.98
C ILE A 28 6.28 -7.95 -5.74
N ASP A 29 6.90 -9.13 -5.76
CA ASP A 29 8.35 -9.28 -5.77
C ASP A 29 8.89 -8.98 -7.19
N LYS A 30 9.76 -7.98 -7.25
CA LYS A 30 10.39 -7.51 -8.49
C LYS A 30 11.73 -8.21 -8.76
N SER A 31 12.18 -9.11 -7.88
CA SER A 31 13.43 -9.83 -8.02
C SER A 31 13.43 -10.74 -9.24
N VAL A 32 14.57 -10.81 -9.92
CA VAL A 32 14.76 -11.68 -11.09
C VAL A 32 14.93 -13.11 -10.58
N GLY A 33 13.99 -14.00 -10.93
CA GLY A 33 14.00 -15.40 -10.49
C GLY A 33 13.10 -15.71 -9.28
N ALA A 34 12.24 -14.78 -8.88
CA ALA A 34 11.22 -15.06 -7.87
C ALA A 34 10.38 -16.29 -8.27
N VAL A 35 10.27 -17.25 -7.35
CA VAL A 35 9.49 -18.48 -7.54
C VAL A 35 8.05 -18.22 -7.10
N SER A 36 7.09 -18.61 -7.94
CA SER A 36 5.68 -18.54 -7.56
C SER A 36 5.43 -19.44 -6.36
N ILE A 37 4.78 -18.88 -5.35
CA ILE A 37 4.24 -19.63 -4.21
C ILE A 37 2.73 -19.87 -4.35
N ARG A 38 2.13 -19.51 -5.50
CA ARG A 38 0.68 -19.61 -5.66
C ARG A 38 0.25 -21.08 -5.72
N GLY A 39 -0.69 -21.46 -4.87
CA GLY A 39 -1.15 -22.84 -4.74
C GLY A 39 -0.27 -23.73 -3.87
N THR A 40 0.70 -23.16 -3.13
CA THR A 40 1.39 -23.87 -2.05
C THR A 40 0.59 -23.78 -0.74
N ILE A 41 0.87 -24.71 0.18
CA ILE A 41 0.30 -24.71 1.54
C ILE A 41 0.60 -23.37 2.24
N GLU A 42 1.81 -22.83 2.05
CA GLU A 42 2.20 -21.53 2.63
C GLU A 42 1.31 -20.37 2.16
N ALA A 43 0.92 -20.35 0.89
CA ALA A 43 0.02 -19.33 0.36
C ALA A 43 -1.43 -19.51 0.84
N GLU A 44 -1.88 -20.74 1.03
CA GLU A 44 -3.20 -21.04 1.59
C GLU A 44 -3.28 -20.60 3.06
N GLU A 45 -2.26 -20.92 3.87
CA GLU A 45 -2.17 -20.48 5.26
C GLU A 45 -2.10 -18.94 5.37
N ALA A 46 -1.33 -18.28 4.52
CA ALA A 46 -1.24 -16.82 4.50
C ALA A 46 -2.60 -16.18 4.17
N ARG A 47 -3.36 -16.79 3.24
CA ARG A 47 -4.70 -16.31 2.87
C ARG A 47 -5.70 -16.46 4.02
N GLU A 48 -5.66 -17.58 4.75
CA GLU A 48 -6.48 -17.77 5.96
C GLU A 48 -6.14 -16.79 7.07
N LYS A 49 -4.85 -16.47 7.24
CA LYS A 49 -4.37 -15.45 8.18
C LYS A 49 -4.62 -14.01 7.71
N GLY A 50 -5.18 -13.81 6.52
CA GLY A 50 -5.47 -12.50 5.94
C GLY A 50 -4.24 -11.73 5.45
N GLU A 51 -3.09 -12.40 5.33
CA GLU A 51 -1.81 -11.83 4.90
C GLU A 51 -1.82 -11.49 3.40
N SER A 52 -0.93 -10.57 3.00
CA SER A 52 -0.75 -10.17 1.59
C SER A 52 -0.32 -11.36 0.74
N GLU A 53 -0.99 -11.58 -0.39
CA GLU A 53 -0.61 -12.62 -1.34
C GLU A 53 0.66 -12.18 -2.07
N LYS A 54 1.74 -12.95 -1.95
CA LYS A 54 3.00 -12.63 -2.63
C LYS A 54 2.91 -13.10 -4.08
N LEU A 55 3.16 -12.18 -5.00
CA LEU A 55 3.19 -12.42 -6.43
C LEU A 55 4.60 -12.17 -6.97
N THR A 56 5.04 -12.98 -7.91
CA THR A 56 6.16 -12.64 -8.77
C THR A 56 5.81 -11.46 -9.70
N LYS A 57 6.82 -10.79 -10.27
CA LYS A 57 6.59 -9.76 -11.31
C LYS A 57 5.70 -10.27 -12.44
N LYS A 58 5.90 -11.52 -12.89
CA LYS A 58 5.11 -12.13 -13.96
C LYS A 58 3.65 -12.28 -13.57
N GLU A 59 3.37 -12.79 -12.38
CA GLU A 59 2.00 -12.95 -11.88
C GLU A 59 1.32 -11.60 -11.65
N GLY A 60 2.05 -10.58 -11.19
CA GLY A 60 1.56 -9.22 -11.09
C GLY A 60 1.16 -8.64 -12.45
N LEU A 61 1.95 -8.89 -13.50
CA LEU A 61 1.60 -8.49 -14.86
C LEU A 61 0.40 -9.28 -15.41
N ASP A 62 0.33 -10.57 -15.12
CA ASP A 62 -0.81 -11.41 -15.55
C ASP A 62 -2.11 -10.98 -14.86
N TRP A 63 -2.06 -10.57 -13.59
CA TRP A 63 -3.18 -9.94 -12.88
C TRP A 63 -3.66 -8.67 -13.60
N VAL A 64 -2.72 -7.77 -13.95
CA VAL A 64 -3.06 -6.55 -14.70
C VAL A 64 -3.61 -6.86 -16.09
N ARG A 65 -3.04 -7.84 -16.80
CA ARG A 65 -3.55 -8.28 -18.12
C ARG A 65 -4.98 -8.81 -18.04
N GLN A 66 -5.31 -9.56 -17.00
CA GLN A 66 -6.67 -10.07 -16.79
C GLN A 66 -7.66 -8.92 -16.58
N ALA A 67 -7.30 -7.93 -15.74
CA ALA A 67 -8.12 -6.74 -15.54
C ALA A 67 -8.23 -5.88 -16.82
N LEU A 68 -7.13 -5.72 -17.56
CA LEU A 68 -7.10 -5.03 -18.85
C LEU A 68 -8.02 -5.71 -19.87
N THR A 69 -8.00 -7.04 -19.95
CA THR A 69 -8.86 -7.83 -20.84
C THR A 69 -10.33 -7.70 -20.46
N ARG A 70 -10.64 -7.73 -19.16
CA ARG A 70 -12.00 -7.58 -18.63
C ARG A 70 -12.59 -6.19 -18.92
N THR A 71 -11.78 -5.15 -18.81
CA THR A 71 -12.20 -3.74 -18.94
C THR A 71 -12.02 -3.19 -20.35
N ARG A 72 -11.56 -4.02 -21.29
CA ARG A 72 -11.21 -3.61 -22.64
C ARG A 72 -12.44 -3.06 -23.37
N GLY A 73 -12.33 -1.81 -23.79
CA GLY A 73 -13.38 -1.12 -24.53
C GLY A 73 -12.98 -0.86 -25.98
N LYS A 74 -13.22 0.37 -26.43
CA LYS A 74 -12.87 0.87 -27.77
C LYS A 74 -11.47 1.49 -27.83
N GLU A 75 -10.62 1.20 -26.85
CA GLU A 75 -9.26 1.72 -26.76
C GLU A 75 -8.41 1.20 -27.92
N LEU A 76 -7.51 2.05 -28.42
CA LEU A 76 -6.53 1.65 -29.43
C LEU A 76 -5.41 0.82 -28.79
N VAL A 77 -4.79 -0.02 -29.60
CA VAL A 77 -3.64 -0.83 -29.17
C VAL A 77 -2.52 0.09 -28.66
N GLY A 78 -1.98 -0.25 -27.49
CA GLY A 78 -0.97 0.56 -26.80
C GLY A 78 -1.54 1.61 -25.86
N ASN A 79 -2.86 1.75 -25.78
CA ASN A 79 -3.53 2.54 -24.75
C ASN A 79 -4.36 1.66 -23.83
N TYR A 80 -4.67 2.17 -22.64
CA TYR A 80 -5.61 1.54 -21.72
C TYR A 80 -6.61 2.57 -21.18
N ASN A 81 -7.80 2.10 -20.83
CA ASN A 81 -8.82 2.93 -20.21
C ASN A 81 -8.31 3.38 -18.82
N PRO A 82 -8.25 4.69 -18.50
CA PRO A 82 -7.83 5.17 -17.17
C PRO A 82 -8.62 4.55 -16.01
N LEU A 83 -9.86 4.11 -16.23
CA LEU A 83 -10.67 3.41 -15.23
C LEU A 83 -10.09 2.07 -14.79
N LEU A 84 -9.23 1.44 -15.61
CA LEU A 84 -8.47 0.24 -15.23
C LEU A 84 -7.67 0.46 -13.94
N ILE A 85 -7.11 1.66 -13.77
CA ILE A 85 -6.32 2.00 -12.58
C ILE A 85 -7.20 2.01 -11.34
N SER A 86 -8.45 2.44 -11.47
CA SER A 86 -9.42 2.42 -10.36
C SER A 86 -9.76 1.00 -9.96
N GLU A 87 -10.02 0.13 -10.94
CA GLU A 87 -10.35 -1.27 -10.71
C GLU A 87 -9.21 -2.02 -10.00
N LEU A 88 -7.98 -1.85 -10.50
CA LEU A 88 -6.79 -2.43 -9.88
C LEU A 88 -6.53 -1.86 -8.49
N PHE A 89 -6.80 -0.55 -8.28
CA PHE A 89 -6.67 0.08 -6.98
C PHE A 89 -7.66 -0.51 -5.97
N TRP A 90 -8.94 -0.61 -6.32
CA TRP A 90 -9.97 -1.20 -5.44
C TRP A 90 -9.69 -2.66 -5.13
N GLU A 91 -9.21 -3.42 -6.12
CA GLU A 91 -8.80 -4.80 -5.88
C GLU A 91 -7.60 -4.88 -4.92
N GLN A 92 -6.66 -3.94 -5.01
CA GLN A 92 -5.52 -3.90 -4.12
C GLN A 92 -5.89 -3.49 -2.69
N SER A 93 -6.94 -2.71 -2.51
CA SER A 93 -7.39 -2.15 -1.23
C SER A 93 -8.57 -2.90 -0.59
N THR A 94 -8.99 -4.07 -1.12
CA THR A 94 -10.14 -4.83 -0.57
C THR A 94 -10.03 -5.17 0.92
N LYS A 95 -8.83 -5.18 1.48
CA LYS A 95 -8.58 -5.52 2.89
C LYS A 95 -8.67 -4.31 3.83
N TRP A 96 -8.76 -3.08 3.31
CA TRP A 96 -8.63 -1.86 4.10
C TRP A 96 -9.71 -1.72 5.16
N GLU A 97 -10.96 -2.01 4.82
CA GLU A 97 -12.08 -1.94 5.76
C GLU A 97 -11.83 -2.83 6.99
N ARG A 98 -11.55 -4.12 6.74
CA ARG A 98 -11.26 -5.10 7.81
C ARG A 98 -10.09 -4.66 8.67
N LEU A 99 -8.97 -4.28 8.04
CA LEU A 99 -7.76 -3.88 8.77
C LEU A 99 -8.00 -2.61 9.61
N ALA A 100 -8.75 -1.65 9.08
CA ALA A 100 -9.09 -0.43 9.80
C ALA A 100 -10.05 -0.71 10.98
N ALA A 101 -11.04 -1.58 10.79
CA ALA A 101 -11.95 -2.00 11.86
C ALA A 101 -11.18 -2.72 12.99
N GLU A 102 -10.31 -3.67 12.65
CA GLU A 102 -9.45 -4.37 13.62
C GLU A 102 -8.49 -3.42 14.34
N HIS A 103 -8.04 -2.36 13.67
CA HIS A 103 -7.23 -1.33 14.30
C HIS A 103 -8.04 -0.49 15.29
N ILE A 104 -9.26 -0.08 14.93
CA ILE A 104 -10.17 0.67 15.81
C ILE A 104 -10.42 -0.12 17.11
N GLU A 105 -10.77 -1.40 17.01
CA GLU A 105 -11.02 -2.25 18.18
C GLU A 105 -9.76 -2.39 19.06
N ARG A 106 -8.58 -2.61 18.45
CA ARG A 106 -7.33 -2.72 19.21
C ARG A 106 -6.96 -1.43 19.93
N VAL A 107 -7.16 -0.27 19.30
CA VAL A 107 -6.95 1.03 19.96
C VAL A 107 -7.93 1.19 21.12
N SER A 108 -9.21 0.86 20.91
CA SER A 108 -10.24 0.89 21.96
C SER A 108 -9.85 0.02 23.16
N ASP A 109 -9.35 -1.20 22.92
CA ASP A 109 -8.88 -2.12 23.96
C ASP A 109 -7.67 -1.59 24.72
N VAL A 110 -6.69 -1.00 24.02
CA VAL A 110 -5.50 -0.40 24.63
C VAL A 110 -5.90 0.78 25.51
N CYS A 111 -6.76 1.67 25.02
CA CYS A 111 -7.25 2.82 25.79
C CYS A 111 -8.06 2.37 27.01
N THR A 112 -8.89 1.35 26.86
CA THR A 112 -9.69 0.77 27.95
C THR A 112 -8.79 0.22 29.05
N ARG A 113 -7.78 -0.58 28.71
CA ARG A 113 -6.82 -1.13 29.69
C ARG A 113 -6.04 -0.03 30.39
N PHE A 114 -5.47 0.90 29.61
CA PHE A 114 -4.71 2.02 30.16
C PHE A 114 -5.53 2.83 31.17
N LEU A 115 -6.78 3.15 30.86
CA LEU A 115 -7.63 3.92 31.77
C LEU A 115 -8.00 3.12 33.03
N LYS A 116 -8.28 1.81 32.91
CA LYS A 116 -8.52 0.96 34.09
C LYS A 116 -7.30 0.92 35.01
N ASP A 117 -6.12 0.68 34.44
CA ASP A 117 -4.87 0.60 35.20
C ASP A 117 -4.57 1.93 35.91
N LEU A 118 -4.75 3.05 35.20
CA LEU A 118 -4.58 4.40 35.76
C LEU A 118 -5.54 4.67 36.93
N LEU A 119 -6.81 4.28 36.80
CA LEU A 119 -7.79 4.47 37.88
C LEU A 119 -7.49 3.62 39.10
N LEU A 120 -7.05 2.37 38.91
CA LEU A 120 -6.67 1.48 39.99
C LEU A 120 -5.42 1.96 40.74
N GLU A 121 -4.50 2.65 40.06
CA GLU A 121 -3.34 3.28 40.69
C GLU A 121 -3.72 4.53 41.49
N MET A 122 -4.67 5.31 40.98
CA MET A 122 -5.05 6.60 41.58
C MET A 122 -6.14 6.49 42.65
N THR A 123 -6.94 5.43 42.64
CA THR A 123 -8.14 5.31 43.48
C THR A 123 -8.37 3.89 44.00
N PRO A 124 -9.02 3.74 45.17
CA PRO A 124 -9.52 2.45 45.63
C PRO A 124 -10.51 1.81 44.65
N LYS A 125 -10.57 0.47 44.62
CA LYS A 125 -11.37 -0.32 43.66
C LYS A 125 -12.87 -0.01 43.66
N ASP A 126 -13.44 0.36 44.81
CA ASP A 126 -14.83 0.78 44.94
C ASP A 126 -15.10 2.15 44.29
N VAL A 127 -14.14 3.05 44.33
CA VAL A 127 -14.21 4.35 43.65
C VAL A 127 -13.99 4.18 42.15
N GLU A 128 -13.00 3.38 41.76
CA GLU A 128 -12.72 3.05 40.35
C GLU A 128 -13.96 2.50 39.65
N SER A 129 -14.58 1.45 40.20
CA SER A 129 -15.75 0.80 39.58
C SER A 129 -16.95 1.75 39.42
N ARG A 130 -17.18 2.66 40.37
CA ARG A 130 -18.23 3.69 40.29
C ARG A 130 -17.89 4.75 39.25
N LEU A 131 -16.63 5.18 39.16
CA LEU A 131 -16.20 6.18 38.19
C LEU A 131 -16.21 5.60 36.76
N TRP A 132 -15.79 4.34 36.61
CA TRP A 132 -15.81 3.61 35.36
C TRP A 132 -17.22 3.56 34.77
N SER A 133 -18.16 3.00 35.54
CA SER A 133 -19.56 2.83 35.13
C SER A 133 -20.33 4.14 34.95
N SER A 134 -19.99 5.19 35.70
CA SER A 134 -20.75 6.46 35.65
C SER A 134 -20.25 7.47 34.61
N ARG A 135 -18.98 7.39 34.17
CA ARG A 135 -18.36 8.44 33.35
C ARG A 135 -17.51 7.95 32.20
N ILE A 136 -16.86 6.80 32.30
CA ILE A 136 -15.77 6.43 31.39
C ILE A 136 -16.23 5.41 30.35
N GLU A 137 -16.96 4.38 30.77
CA GLU A 137 -17.42 3.30 29.90
C GLU A 137 -18.26 3.80 28.73
N ASP A 138 -19.27 4.62 29.02
CA ASP A 138 -20.15 5.19 28.00
C ASP A 138 -19.36 6.10 27.04
N GLN A 139 -18.42 6.90 27.55
CA GLN A 139 -17.60 7.78 26.71
C GLN A 139 -16.69 6.98 25.78
N LEU A 140 -16.04 5.92 26.26
CA LEU A 140 -15.22 5.04 25.43
C LEU A 140 -16.05 4.36 24.34
N ARG A 141 -17.24 3.86 24.70
CA ARG A 141 -18.17 3.25 23.75
C ARG A 141 -18.62 4.24 22.67
N ASP A 142 -18.91 5.48 23.04
CA ASP A 142 -19.29 6.54 22.11
C ASP A 142 -18.14 6.89 21.16
N ARG A 143 -16.89 6.94 21.66
CA ARG A 143 -15.70 7.15 20.82
C ARG A 143 -15.49 6.01 19.83
N ASN A 144 -15.61 4.77 20.28
CA ASN A 144 -15.45 3.61 19.40
C ASN A 144 -16.52 3.63 18.29
N SER A 145 -17.77 3.91 18.65
CA SER A 145 -18.88 4.03 17.72
C SER A 145 -18.71 5.18 16.72
N ALA A 146 -18.13 6.30 17.14
CA ALA A 146 -17.80 7.42 16.27
C ALA A 146 -16.69 7.06 15.27
N ALA A 147 -15.63 6.38 15.74
CA ALA A 147 -14.54 5.91 14.89
C ALA A 147 -15.03 4.92 13.83
N ALA A 148 -15.88 3.96 14.21
CA ALA A 148 -16.50 3.00 13.29
C ALA A 148 -17.37 3.71 12.23
N ARG A 149 -18.08 4.78 12.62
CA ARG A 149 -18.87 5.58 11.68
C ARG A 149 -18.02 6.36 10.69
N GLU A 150 -16.93 6.98 11.16
CA GLU A 150 -15.98 7.67 10.28
C GLU A 150 -15.33 6.69 9.31
N LEU A 151 -15.01 5.47 9.76
CA LEU A 151 -14.56 4.40 8.86
C LEU A 151 -15.59 4.14 7.75
N GLY A 152 -16.88 4.06 8.09
CA GLY A 152 -17.96 3.93 7.10
C GLY A 152 -17.92 5.03 6.03
N TYR A 153 -17.82 6.30 6.44
CA TYR A 153 -17.71 7.42 5.48
C TYR A 153 -16.45 7.35 4.62
N LEU A 154 -15.32 6.90 5.17
CA LEU A 154 -14.08 6.73 4.40
C LEU A 154 -14.20 5.58 3.39
N MET A 155 -14.94 4.52 3.71
CA MET A 155 -15.20 3.42 2.78
C MET A 155 -16.16 3.85 1.66
N GLU A 156 -17.17 4.68 1.95
CA GLU A 156 -18.03 5.27 0.93
C GLU A 156 -17.22 6.15 -0.04
N ASP A 157 -16.32 6.98 0.47
CA ASP A 157 -15.45 7.81 -0.38
C ASP A 157 -14.45 6.99 -1.19
N HIS A 158 -13.97 5.88 -0.63
CA HIS A 158 -13.03 4.97 -1.29
C HIS A 158 -13.61 4.30 -2.55
N VAL A 159 -14.94 4.20 -2.68
CA VAL A 159 -15.60 3.71 -3.91
C VAL A 159 -15.42 4.66 -5.09
N ASN A 160 -15.07 5.92 -4.84
CA ASN A 160 -14.78 6.87 -5.92
C ASN A 160 -13.45 6.54 -6.63
N HIS A 161 -13.29 7.07 -7.83
CA HIS A 161 -12.04 6.93 -8.59
C HIS A 161 -10.89 7.65 -7.88
N PRO A 162 -9.68 7.04 -7.78
CA PRO A 162 -8.53 7.69 -7.18
C PRO A 162 -8.14 8.93 -7.99
N ILE A 163 -8.17 10.10 -7.36
CA ILE A 163 -7.72 11.37 -7.94
C ILE A 163 -6.39 11.73 -7.32
N ASN A 164 -5.40 12.07 -8.16
CA ASN A 164 -4.08 12.44 -7.70
C ASN A 164 -3.53 13.65 -8.46
N TYR A 165 -3.18 14.69 -7.71
CA TYR A 165 -2.51 15.90 -8.23
C TYR A 165 -1.05 16.02 -7.76
N ASN A 166 -0.55 15.00 -7.07
CA ASN A 166 0.77 15.02 -6.48
C ASN A 166 1.83 14.68 -7.54
N HIS A 167 2.79 15.59 -7.74
CA HIS A 167 3.94 15.39 -8.64
C HIS A 167 4.75 14.12 -8.32
N TYR A 168 4.76 13.65 -7.06
CA TYR A 168 5.41 12.38 -6.69
C TYR A 168 4.89 11.18 -7.48
N TYR A 169 3.62 11.19 -7.91
CA TYR A 169 3.07 10.12 -8.73
C TYR A 169 3.69 10.13 -10.13
N THR A 170 3.69 11.29 -10.80
CA THR A 170 4.26 11.41 -12.14
C THR A 170 5.76 11.10 -12.12
N ASP A 171 6.47 11.51 -11.08
CA ASP A 171 7.90 11.25 -10.93
C ASP A 171 8.16 9.76 -10.67
N THR A 172 7.35 9.11 -9.82
CA THR A 172 7.49 7.67 -9.56
C THR A 172 7.25 6.84 -10.82
N VAL A 173 6.22 7.18 -11.61
CA VAL A 173 5.93 6.48 -12.87
C VAL A 173 7.06 6.70 -13.89
N LYS A 174 7.52 7.95 -14.06
CA LYS A 174 8.62 8.28 -14.98
C LYS A 174 9.92 7.58 -14.59
N ASN A 175 10.30 7.61 -13.32
CA ASN A 175 11.53 6.98 -12.85
C ASN A 175 11.52 5.48 -13.11
N ARG A 176 10.41 4.78 -12.84
CA ARG A 176 10.30 3.34 -13.12
C ARG A 176 10.36 3.01 -14.61
N GLN A 177 9.77 3.85 -15.45
CA GLN A 177 9.87 3.71 -16.90
C GLN A 177 11.33 3.89 -17.36
N GLN A 178 12.00 4.93 -16.86
CA GLN A 178 13.40 5.20 -17.18
C GLN A 178 14.35 4.11 -16.69
N GLU A 179 14.12 3.54 -15.51
CA GLU A 179 14.89 2.39 -14.99
C GLU A 179 14.82 1.19 -15.94
N ARG A 180 13.62 0.88 -16.47
CA ARG A 180 13.45 -0.21 -17.45
C ARG A 180 14.13 0.10 -18.78
N GLU A 181 13.94 1.31 -19.31
CA GLU A 181 14.55 1.74 -20.56
C GLU A 181 16.09 1.72 -20.47
N ASN A 182 16.65 2.17 -19.35
CA ASN A 182 18.09 2.12 -19.10
C ASN A 182 18.59 0.67 -19.01
N ALA A 183 17.88 -0.22 -18.32
CA ALA A 183 18.25 -1.64 -18.26
C ALA A 183 18.20 -2.33 -19.64
N ASP A 184 17.20 -2.00 -20.46
CA ASP A 184 17.11 -2.49 -21.84
C ASP A 184 18.27 -1.95 -22.70
N LEU A 185 18.63 -0.68 -22.53
CA LEU A 185 19.76 -0.04 -23.22
C LEU A 185 21.09 -0.68 -22.81
N GLU A 186 21.31 -0.90 -21.52
CA GLU A 186 22.51 -1.58 -21.01
C GLU A 186 22.65 -2.98 -21.61
N LYS A 187 21.56 -3.74 -21.66
CA LYS A 187 21.55 -5.05 -22.31
C LYS A 187 21.87 -4.97 -23.80
N CYS A 188 21.26 -4.03 -24.53
CA CYS A 188 21.56 -3.82 -25.95
C CYS A 188 23.03 -3.48 -26.21
N CYS A 189 23.63 -2.67 -25.32
CA CYS A 189 25.05 -2.32 -25.37
C CYS A 189 25.95 -3.52 -25.09
N GLN A 190 25.62 -4.36 -24.10
CA GLN A 190 26.35 -5.60 -23.80
C GLN A 190 26.30 -6.58 -24.97
N ASP A 191 25.11 -6.84 -25.52
CA ASP A 191 24.90 -7.73 -26.67
C ASP A 191 25.63 -7.22 -27.92
N ALA A 192 25.71 -5.89 -28.11
CA ALA A 192 26.42 -5.28 -29.24
C ALA A 192 27.95 -5.34 -29.09
N ALA A 193 28.45 -5.32 -27.86
CA ALA A 193 29.87 -5.41 -27.52
C ALA A 193 30.39 -6.85 -27.52
N GLU A 194 29.52 -7.85 -27.35
CA GLU A 194 29.87 -9.26 -27.41
C GLU A 194 30.43 -9.63 -28.80
N GLY A 195 31.67 -10.15 -28.84
CA GLY A 195 32.36 -10.52 -30.08
C GLY A 195 33.06 -9.38 -30.83
N VAL A 196 33.27 -8.21 -30.19
CA VAL A 196 34.14 -7.16 -30.73
C VAL A 196 35.57 -7.36 -30.21
N GLU A 197 36.49 -7.82 -31.06
CA GLU A 197 37.91 -7.87 -30.71
C GLU A 197 38.49 -6.45 -30.65
N THR A 198 39.11 -6.11 -29.52
CA THR A 198 39.80 -4.83 -29.26
C THR A 198 41.13 -4.73 -30.02
N SER A 199 41.14 -5.03 -31.31
CA SER A 199 42.25 -4.64 -32.18
C SER A 199 42.03 -3.20 -32.65
N GLU A 200 43.12 -2.44 -32.78
CA GLU A 200 43.16 -1.01 -33.07
C GLU A 200 42.40 -0.66 -34.36
N GLY A 201 41.10 -0.46 -34.23
CA GLY A 201 40.22 -0.25 -35.38
C GLY A 201 38.78 -0.68 -35.17
N VAL A 202 38.27 -0.73 -33.94
CA VAL A 202 36.83 -0.85 -33.70
C VAL A 202 36.17 0.34 -34.39
N GLN A 203 35.55 0.07 -35.54
CA GLN A 203 34.69 1.04 -36.18
C GLN A 203 33.50 1.25 -35.25
N VAL A 204 33.58 2.28 -34.41
CA VAL A 204 32.51 2.73 -33.50
C VAL A 204 31.16 2.77 -34.24
N SER A 205 31.18 3.05 -35.54
CA SER A 205 30.03 2.95 -36.44
C SER A 205 29.34 1.57 -36.44
N LEU A 206 30.09 0.46 -36.43
CA LEU A 206 29.53 -0.90 -36.40
C LEU A 206 28.84 -1.21 -35.06
N VAL A 207 29.46 -0.80 -33.95
CA VAL A 207 28.87 -0.98 -32.61
C VAL A 207 27.60 -0.13 -32.48
N VAL A 208 27.64 1.13 -32.94
CA VAL A 208 26.47 2.02 -32.96
C VAL A 208 25.35 1.45 -33.84
N GLN A 209 25.69 0.85 -34.99
CA GLN A 209 24.71 0.20 -35.85
C GLN A 209 24.07 -1.01 -35.17
N ARG A 210 24.86 -1.88 -34.51
CA ARG A 210 24.34 -3.02 -33.74
C ARG A 210 23.44 -2.58 -32.59
N ILE A 211 23.82 -1.54 -31.86
CA ILE A 211 22.98 -0.95 -30.80
C ILE A 211 21.65 -0.48 -31.39
N LYS A 212 21.67 0.23 -32.53
CA LYS A 212 20.46 0.71 -33.19
C LYS A 212 19.55 -0.45 -33.62
N GLU A 213 20.11 -1.50 -34.22
CA GLU A 213 19.34 -2.68 -34.63
C GLU A 213 18.74 -3.43 -33.43
N ASN A 214 19.50 -3.60 -32.35
CA ASN A 214 19.02 -4.23 -31.12
C ASN A 214 17.93 -3.41 -30.44
N LEU A 215 18.07 -2.08 -30.43
CA LEU A 215 17.07 -1.17 -29.86
C LEU A 215 15.76 -1.19 -30.65
N MET A 216 15.83 -1.21 -31.99
CA MET A 216 14.64 -1.30 -32.84
C MET A 216 13.89 -2.62 -32.60
N LYS A 217 14.61 -3.75 -32.51
CA LYS A 217 14.02 -5.06 -32.15
C LYS A 217 13.42 -5.07 -30.74
N SER A 218 14.08 -4.42 -29.78
CA SER A 218 13.55 -4.27 -28.41
C SER A 218 12.32 -3.36 -28.34
N THR A 219 12.10 -2.49 -29.34
CA THR A 219 10.93 -1.62 -29.44
C THR A 219 9.72 -2.35 -30.04
N GLU A 220 9.93 -3.43 -30.81
CA GLU A 220 8.88 -4.36 -31.27
C GLU A 220 8.34 -5.25 -30.13
N LYS A 221 8.28 -4.72 -28.91
CA LYS A 221 7.67 -5.39 -27.77
C LYS A 221 6.18 -5.55 -28.00
N ASP A 222 5.65 -6.66 -27.48
CA ASP A 222 4.22 -6.87 -27.38
C ASP A 222 3.58 -5.72 -26.60
N MET A 223 2.75 -4.94 -27.30
CA MET A 223 2.12 -3.73 -26.77
C MET A 223 1.27 -4.03 -25.54
N GLU A 224 0.69 -5.22 -25.41
CA GLU A 224 -0.09 -5.58 -24.22
C GLU A 224 0.81 -5.73 -22.98
N VAL A 225 2.06 -6.19 -23.17
CA VAL A 225 3.07 -6.26 -22.09
C VAL A 225 3.42 -4.85 -21.63
N VAL A 226 3.74 -3.97 -22.57
CA VAL A 226 4.11 -2.57 -22.27
C VAL A 226 2.96 -1.84 -21.58
N THR A 227 1.74 -2.01 -22.08
CA THR A 227 0.52 -1.43 -21.50
C THR A 227 0.30 -1.94 -20.07
N SER A 228 0.51 -3.24 -19.83
CA SER A 228 0.35 -3.84 -18.50
C SER A 228 1.42 -3.38 -17.51
N GLU A 229 2.67 -3.23 -17.94
CA GLU A 229 3.75 -2.67 -17.12
C GLU A 229 3.46 -1.22 -16.74
N ALA A 230 3.00 -0.40 -17.70
CA ALA A 230 2.63 0.99 -17.46
C ALA A 230 1.46 1.12 -16.47
N ALA A 231 0.41 0.31 -16.65
CA ALA A 231 -0.74 0.29 -15.74
C ALA A 231 -0.33 -0.17 -14.33
N LEU A 232 0.51 -1.21 -14.23
CA LEU A 232 1.03 -1.69 -12.95
C LEU A 232 1.80 -0.60 -12.21
N ASP A 233 2.66 0.14 -12.91
CA ASP A 233 3.40 1.25 -12.32
C ASP A 233 2.49 2.35 -11.79
N CYS A 234 1.45 2.69 -12.55
CA CYS A 234 0.46 3.67 -12.15
C CYS A 234 -0.26 3.26 -10.86
N VAL A 235 -0.74 2.02 -10.78
CA VAL A 235 -1.42 1.51 -9.58
C VAL A 235 -0.48 1.51 -8.38
N LEU A 236 0.74 0.99 -8.54
CA LEU A 236 1.73 0.97 -7.46
C LEU A 236 2.16 2.38 -7.03
N ALA A 237 2.17 3.36 -7.94
CA ALA A 237 2.47 4.75 -7.63
C ALA A 237 1.31 5.44 -6.93
N ILE A 238 0.07 5.28 -7.41
CA ILE A 238 -1.13 5.80 -6.74
C ILE A 238 -1.26 5.21 -5.34
N TYR A 239 -1.07 3.91 -5.19
CA TYR A 239 -1.14 3.27 -3.89
C TYR A 239 -0.07 3.78 -2.91
N LYS A 240 1.11 4.15 -3.43
CA LYS A 240 2.18 4.82 -2.67
C LYS A 240 1.87 6.28 -2.32
N VAL A 241 0.90 6.92 -2.97
CA VAL A 241 0.52 8.32 -2.64
C VAL A 241 -0.74 8.35 -1.78
N CYS A 242 -1.73 7.54 -2.13
CA CYS A 242 -3.05 7.47 -1.50
C CYS A 242 -3.04 6.62 -0.22
N TYR A 243 -2.01 6.72 0.64
CA TYR A 243 -1.94 5.95 1.89
C TYR A 243 -3.10 6.28 2.84
N LEU A 244 -4.23 5.61 2.61
CA LEU A 244 -5.46 5.72 3.37
C LEU A 244 -5.27 5.42 4.86
N PRO A 245 -4.45 4.45 5.32
CA PRO A 245 -4.34 4.21 6.75
C PRO A 245 -3.59 5.31 7.51
N THR A 246 -2.75 6.09 6.83
CA THR A 246 -2.17 7.31 7.44
C THR A 246 -3.24 8.39 7.54
N ILE A 247 -4.11 8.53 6.53
CA ILE A 247 -5.22 9.49 6.52
C ILE A 247 -6.35 9.08 7.49
N CYS A 248 -6.71 7.79 7.54
CA CYS A 248 -7.63 7.18 8.49
C CYS A 248 -7.10 7.31 9.91
N MET A 249 -5.84 6.93 10.19
CA MET A 249 -5.26 7.13 11.53
C MET A 249 -5.25 8.60 11.92
N TYR A 250 -4.77 9.49 11.05
CA TYR A 250 -4.72 10.91 11.39
C TYR A 250 -6.13 11.45 11.61
N ARG A 251 -7.10 11.15 10.74
CA ARG A 251 -8.45 11.71 10.81
C ARG A 251 -9.27 11.11 11.95
N ILE A 252 -9.18 9.80 12.21
CA ILE A 252 -9.84 9.13 13.34
C ILE A 252 -9.23 9.60 14.68
N LEU A 253 -7.89 9.68 14.78
CA LEU A 253 -7.23 10.10 16.02
C LEU A 253 -7.38 11.62 16.28
N THR A 254 -7.37 12.47 15.24
CA THR A 254 -7.41 13.93 15.42
C THR A 254 -8.82 14.51 15.53
N ASN A 255 -9.84 13.97 14.85
CA ASN A 255 -11.19 14.55 14.91
C ASN A 255 -11.87 14.28 16.26
N ASP A 256 -11.62 13.12 16.87
CA ASP A 256 -12.35 12.74 18.07
C ASP A 256 -11.48 12.58 19.32
N PHE A 257 -10.35 11.88 19.27
CA PHE A 257 -9.61 11.55 20.50
C PHE A 257 -9.19 12.79 21.31
N PHE A 258 -8.75 13.86 20.63
CA PHE A 258 -8.29 15.11 21.28
C PHE A 258 -9.34 16.22 21.39
N ARG A 259 -10.49 16.14 20.72
CA ARG A 259 -11.46 17.25 20.69
C ARG A 259 -12.30 17.36 21.97
N SER A 260 -12.48 16.28 22.75
CA SER A 260 -13.17 16.36 24.05
C SER A 260 -12.31 16.87 25.20
N SER A 261 -10.98 16.92 25.08
CA SER A 261 -10.14 17.60 26.08
C SER A 261 -10.45 19.11 26.16
N ARG A 262 -10.99 19.72 25.08
CA ARG A 262 -11.46 21.12 25.13
C ARG A 262 -12.86 21.29 25.74
N LYS A 263 -13.72 20.26 25.69
CA LYS A 263 -15.05 20.36 26.30
C LYS A 263 -15.01 20.19 27.83
N PHE A 264 -14.04 19.44 28.36
CA PHE A 264 -13.83 19.34 29.81
C PHE A 264 -13.28 20.62 30.45
N SER A 265 -12.55 21.45 29.70
CA SER A 265 -12.05 22.75 30.19
C SER A 265 -13.09 23.87 30.17
N SER A 266 -14.28 23.64 29.60
CA SER A 266 -15.32 24.68 29.46
C SER A 266 -16.54 24.43 30.36
N GLN A 267 -16.47 23.43 31.23
CA GLN A 267 -17.48 23.11 32.25
C GLN A 267 -16.90 23.05 33.68
N MET A 268 -15.72 23.64 33.91
CA MET A 268 -15.22 23.99 35.24
C MET A 268 -15.01 25.50 35.32
#